data_AF-A0A537HRY7-F1
#
_entry.id   AF-A0A537HRY7-F1
#
_cell.length_a   1.000
_cell.length_b   1.000
_cell.length_c   1.000
_cell.angle_alpha   90.00
_cell.angle_beta   90.00
_cell.angle_gamma   90.00
#
_symmetry.space_group_name_H-M   'P 1'
#
loop_
_entity.id
_entity.type
_entity.pdbx_description
1 polymer ?
#
loop_
_entity_poly.entity_id
_entity_poly.type
_entity_poly.pdbx_seq_one_letter_code
_entity_poly.pdbx_strand_id
1 'polypeptide(L)' 'MKNTSKILIAMGAGLAIGGILGVLFAPDKGSETRKKISDTGKKLADKITRKVKLGKEKLEEELSKVNGEMEEV' A
#
# COMPACT_ATOMS: atom_id res chain seq x y z
N MET A 1 12.44 4.83 17.68
CA MET A 1 12.33 4.34 16.28
C MET A 1 12.70 2.85 16.08
N LYS A 2 13.39 2.15 17.01
CA LYS A 2 13.75 0.72 16.84
C LYS A 2 12.56 -0.23 16.65
N ASN A 3 11.39 0.09 17.22
CA ASN A 3 10.22 -0.79 17.18
C ASN A 3 9.51 -0.75 15.81
N THR A 4 9.43 0.42 15.18
CA THR A 4 8.86 0.58 13.83
C THR A 4 9.68 -0.18 12.80
N SER A 5 11.02 -0.10 12.86
CA SER A 5 11.89 -0.88 11.96
C SER A 5 11.71 -2.39 12.15
N LYS A 6 11.59 -2.86 13.40
CA LYS A 6 11.29 -4.28 13.67
C LYS A 6 9.93 -4.72 13.12
N ILE A 7 8.91 -3.88 13.26
CA ILE A 7 7.57 -4.16 12.72
C ILE A 7 7.58 -4.21 11.19
N LEU A 8 8.25 -3.27 10.52
CA LEU A 8 8.38 -3.28 9.06
C LEU A 8 9.14 -4.51 8.55
N ILE A 9 10.20 -4.92 9.25
CA ILE A 9 10.96 -6.13 8.91
C ILE A 9 10.10 -7.38 9.11
N ALA A 10 9.40 -7.50 10.24
CA ALA A 10 8.53 -8.65 10.53
C ALA A 10 7.38 -8.76 9.52
N MET A 11 6.76 -7.63 9.17
CA MET A 11 5.71 -7.56 8.16
C MET A 11 6.24 -7.93 6.78
N GLY A 12 7.41 -7.41 6.39
CA GLY A 12 8.07 -7.77 5.14
C GLY A 12 8.41 -9.26 5.05
N ALA A 13 8.94 -9.83 6.13
CA ALA A 13 9.23 -11.27 6.22
C ALA A 13 7.95 -12.11 6.11
N GLY A 14 6.87 -11.72 6.79
CA GLY A 14 5.58 -12.40 6.69
C GLY A 14 4.99 -12.36 5.28
N LEU A 15 5.06 -11.20 4.60
CA LEU A 15 4.60 -11.06 3.22
C LEU A 15 5.45 -11.88 2.23
N ALA A 16 6.78 -11.94 2.43
CA ALA A 16 7.65 -12.73 1.58
C ALA A 16 7.36 -14.24 1.71
N ILE A 17 7.29 -14.75 2.94
CA ILE A 17 6.96 -16.16 3.22
C ILE A 17 5.56 -16.48 2.68
N GLY A 18 4.57 -15.64 2.99
CA GLY A 18 3.19 -15.81 2.53
C GLY A 18 3.06 -15.74 1.01
N GLY A 19 3.83 -14.86 0.35
CA GLY A 19 3.86 -14.74 -1.11
C GLY A 19 4.47 -15.98 -1.77
N ILE A 20 5.57 -16.51 -1.24
CA ILE A 20 6.18 -17.73 -1.77
C ILE A 20 5.21 -18.91 -1.64
N LEU A 21 4.63 -19.11 -0.45
CA LEU A 21 3.66 -20.18 -0.23
C LEU A 21 2.42 -19.99 -1.10
N GLY A 22 1.89 -18.77 -1.19
CA GLY A 22 0.75 -18.45 -2.04
C GLY A 22 0.99 -18.72 -3.52
N VAL A 23 2.22 -18.46 -4.02
CA VAL A 23 2.60 -18.75 -5.40
C VAL A 23 2.81 -20.26 -5.62
N LEU A 24 3.39 -20.98 -4.65
CA LEU A 24 3.62 -22.44 -4.76
C LEU A 24 2.32 -23.25 -4.68
N PHE A 25 1.37 -22.83 -3.85
CA PHE A 25 0.06 -23.49 -3.71
C PHE A 25 -0.98 -23.00 -4.73
N ALA A 26 -0.68 -21.95 -5.52
CA ALA A 26 -1.60 -21.45 -6.52
C ALA A 26 -1.88 -22.54 -7.58
N PRO A 27 -3.15 -22.90 -7.84
CA PRO A 27 -3.51 -23.89 -8.88
C PRO A 27 -3.43 -23.32 -10.31
N ASP A 28 -3.07 -22.04 -10.45
CA ASP A 28 -2.95 -21.36 -11.74
C ASP A 28 -1.66 -21.76 -12.47
N LYS A 29 -1.73 -21.87 -13.80
CA LYS A 29 -0.55 -22.11 -14.64
C LYS A 29 0.45 -20.95 -14.47
N GLY A 30 1.74 -21.26 -14.41
CA GLY A 30 2.79 -20.24 -14.23
C GLY A 30 2.84 -19.16 -15.32
N SER A 31 2.32 -19.42 -16.52
CA SER A 31 2.10 -18.42 -17.58
C SER A 31 1.05 -17.38 -17.19
N GLU A 32 -0.08 -17.84 -16.63
CA GLU A 32 -1.16 -16.99 -16.14
C GLU A 32 -0.75 -16.23 -14.89
N THR A 33 0.00 -16.85 -13.97
CA THR A 33 0.53 -16.20 -12.76
C THR A 33 1.44 -15.02 -13.13
N ARG A 34 2.39 -15.20 -14.06
CA ARG A 34 3.26 -14.10 -14.52
C ARG A 34 2.49 -12.98 -15.19
N LYS A 35 1.50 -13.31 -16.02
CA LYS A 35 0.62 -12.32 -16.66
C LYS A 35 -0.19 -11.54 -15.62
N LYS A 36 -0.83 -12.24 -14.66
CA LYS A 36 -1.56 -11.63 -13.55
C LYS A 36 -0.67 -10.73 -12.69
N ILE A 37 0.57 -11.12 -12.39
CA ILE A 37 1.51 -10.27 -11.62
C ILE A 37 1.80 -8.96 -12.38
N SER A 38 2.09 -9.03 -13.67
CA SER A 38 2.36 -7.84 -14.50
C SER A 38 1.14 -6.90 -14.57
N ASP A 39 -0.04 -7.46 -14.85
CA ASP A 39 -1.27 -6.68 -15.00
C ASP A 39 -1.76 -6.11 -13.66
N THR A 40 -1.65 -6.89 -12.58
CA THR A 40 -2.04 -6.47 -11.23
C THR A 40 -1.06 -5.46 -10.66
N GLY A 41 0.24 -5.61 -10.91
CA GLY A 41 1.28 -4.69 -10.45
C GLY A 41 1.07 -3.27 -10.97
N LYS A 42 0.81 -3.12 -12.28
CA LYS A 42 0.49 -1.81 -12.89
C LYS A 42 -0.77 -1.20 -12.29
N LYS A 43 -1.87 -1.98 -12.26
CA LYS A 43 -3.15 -1.52 -11.69
C LYS A 43 -3.04 -1.16 -10.20
N LEU A 44 -2.19 -1.84 -9.44
CA LEU A 44 -1.98 -1.57 -8.03
C LEU A 44 -1.16 -0.30 -7.83
N ALA A 45 -0.09 -0.10 -8.59
CA ALA A 45 0.71 1.12 -8.57
C ALA A 45 -0.14 2.36 -8.88
N ASP A 46 -0.98 2.29 -9.92
CA ASP A 46 -1.89 3.39 -10.28
C ASP A 46 -2.91 3.66 -9.17
N LYS A 47 -3.48 2.61 -8.57
CA LYS A 47 -4.44 2.74 -7.47
C LYS A 47 -3.81 3.31 -6.21
N ILE A 48 -2.60 2.88 -5.85
CA ILE A 48 -1.87 3.42 -4.70
C ILE A 48 -1.55 4.90 -4.94
N THR A 49 -0.97 5.23 -6.08
CA THR A 49 -0.63 6.61 -6.43
C THR A 49 -1.86 7.52 -6.34
N ARG A 50 -2.99 7.09 -6.90
CA ARG A 50 -4.24 7.82 -6.82
C ARG A 50 -4.76 7.95 -5.39
N LYS A 51 -4.77 6.87 -4.61
CA LYS A 51 -5.22 6.90 -3.21
C LYS A 51 -4.34 7.78 -2.33
N VAL A 52 -3.02 7.75 -2.53
CA VAL A 52 -2.08 8.62 -1.81
C VAL A 52 -2.33 10.07 -2.17
N LYS A 53 -2.52 10.40 -3.45
CA LYS A 53 -2.84 11.77 -3.88
C LYS A 53 -4.16 12.27 -3.26
N LEU A 54 -5.22 11.47 -3.34
CA LEU A 54 -6.51 11.80 -2.73
C LEU A 54 -6.43 11.92 -1.20
N GLY A 55 -5.64 11.07 -0.55
CA GLY A 55 -5.41 11.14 0.89
C GLY A 55 -4.67 12.40 1.31
N LYS A 56 -3.66 12.80 0.52
CA LYS A 56 -2.94 14.07 0.73
C LYS A 56 -3.86 15.27 0.56
N GLU A 57 -4.61 15.33 -0.54
CA GLU A 57 -5.55 16.44 -0.80
C GLU A 57 -6.60 16.54 0.31
N LYS A 58 -7.17 15.43 0.78
CA LYS A 58 -8.13 15.42 1.89
C LYS A 58 -7.51 15.81 3.23
N LEU A 59 -6.28 15.36 3.50
CA LEU A 59 -5.57 15.75 4.71
C LEU A 59 -5.22 17.23 4.69
N GLU A 60 -4.76 17.77 3.56
CA GLU A 60 -4.49 19.19 3.40
C GLU A 60 -5.78 20.02 3.57
N GLU A 61 -6.90 19.57 2.99
CA GLU A 61 -8.20 20.23 3.15
C GLU A 61 -8.70 20.23 4.61
N GLU A 62 -8.62 19.08 5.31
CA GLU A 62 -8.96 18.97 6.73
C GLU A 62 -8.01 19.80 7.60
N LEU A 63 -6.71 19.80 7.32
CA LEU A 63 -5.72 20.61 8.04
C LEU A 63 -5.95 22.11 7.81
N SER A 64 -6.32 22.54 6.60
CA SER A 64 -6.64 23.94 6.31
C SER A 64 -7.93 24.40 7.00
N LYS A 65 -8.97 23.55 7.06
CA LYS A 65 -10.20 23.84 7.80
C LYS A 65 -9.93 23.96 9.30
N VAL A 66 -9.19 23.00 9.86
CA VAL A 66 -8.82 22.97 11.28
C VAL A 66 -7.88 24.12 11.64
N ASN A 67 -6.96 24.53 10.76
CA ASN A 67 -6.09 25.68 10.99
C ASN A 67 -6.82 27.03 10.86
N GLY A 68 -7.81 27.14 9.95
CA GLY A 68 -8.64 28.33 9.83
C GLY A 68 -9.57 28.55 11.04
N GLU A 69 -10.12 27.48 11.61
CA GLU A 69 -10.92 27.54 12.85
C GLU A 69 -10.06 27.85 14.09
N MET A 70 -8.75 27.59 14.05
CA MET A 70 -7.82 27.94 15.13
C MET A 70 -7.30 29.38 15.06
N GLU A 71 -7.43 30.06 13.91
CA GLU A 71 -6.97 31.44 13.74
C GLU A 71 -8.05 32.47 14.11
N GLU A 72 -9.31 32.03 14.27
CA GLU A 72 -10.46 32.88 14.65
C GLU A 72 -10.82 32.82 16.16
N VAL A 73 -10.01 32.15 17.00
CA VAL A 73 -10.15 32.08 18.49
C VAL A 73 -8.96 32.64 19.25
#